data_AF-A0A258A935-F1
#
_entry.id   AF-A0A258A935-F1
#
_cell.length_a   1.000
_cell.length_b   1.000
_cell.length_c   1.000
_cell.angle_alpha   90.00
_cell.angle_beta   90.00
_cell.angle_gamma   90.00
#
_symmetry.space_group_name_H-M   'P 1'
#
loop_
_entity.id
_entity.type
_entity.pdbx_description
1 polymer ?
#
loop_
_entity_poly.entity_id
_entity_poly.type
_entity_poly.pdbx_seq_one_letter_code
_entity_poly.pdbx_strand_id
1 'polypeptide(L)'
;MSTAAIGIDFGTTNSVVALAGADGSVVTRSFATKQGAVDAYRSALMFWREGRPPATRIAHVSGPDALDMALGMTTEHRFLQSLKTHLSSR
;
A
#
# COMPACT_ATOMS: atom_id res chain seq x y z
N MET A 1 -23.32 6.11 5.29
CA MET A 1 -22.57 6.98 6.23
C MET A 1 -21.83 8.02 5.41
N SER A 2 -22.03 9.32 5.67
CA SER A 2 -21.21 10.36 5.03
C SER A 2 -19.92 10.53 5.83
N THR A 3 -18.77 10.32 5.21
CA THR A 3 -17.46 10.54 5.86
C THR A 3 -17.25 12.03 6.07
N ALA A 4 -17.08 12.44 7.32
CA ALA A 4 -16.80 13.81 7.72
C ALA A 4 -15.28 14.09 7.79
N ALA A 5 -14.49 13.09 8.19
CA ALA A 5 -13.04 13.20 8.26
C ALA A 5 -12.34 11.85 8.04
N ILE A 6 -11.05 11.91 7.69
CA ILE A 6 -10.19 10.75 7.49
C ILE A 6 -8.97 10.89 8.39
N GLY A 7 -8.67 9.84 9.16
CA GLY A 7 -7.41 9.69 9.89
C GLY A 7 -6.51 8.70 9.16
N ILE A 8 -5.23 9.02 9.01
CA ILE A 8 -4.22 8.12 8.43
C ILE A 8 -3.11 7.92 9.46
N ASP A 9 -2.99 6.70 9.96
CA ASP A 9 -1.77 6.28 10.64
C ASP A 9 -0.83 5.70 9.58
N PHE A 10 0.17 6.48 9.18
CA PHE A 10 1.19 6.04 8.23
C PHE A 10 2.38 5.48 8.98
N GLY A 11 2.35 4.18 9.29
CA GLY A 11 3.39 3.47 10.03
C GLY A 11 4.52 2.93 9.15
N THR A 12 5.64 2.55 9.79
CA THR A 12 6.80 1.94 9.10
C THR A 12 6.46 0.59 8.46
N THR A 13 5.69 -0.24 9.16
CA THR A 13 5.34 -1.60 8.72
C THR A 13 3.93 -1.68 8.16
N ASN A 14 2.95 -1.07 8.82
CA ASN A 14 1.54 -1.07 8.41
C ASN A 14 0.98 0.35 8.50
N SER A 15 -0.02 0.62 7.68
CA SER A 15 -0.80 1.85 7.68
C SER A 15 -2.28 1.54 7.83
N VAL A 16 -3.00 2.41 8.53
CA VAL A 16 -4.45 2.26 8.77
C VAL A 16 -5.15 3.54 8.35
N VAL A 17 -6.34 3.41 7.77
CA VAL A 17 -7.21 4.53 7.44
C VAL A 17 -8.49 4.44 8.26
N ALA A 18 -8.72 5.43 9.12
CA ALA A 18 -9.96 5.58 9.87
C ALA A 18 -10.89 6.56 9.14
N LEU A 19 -12.18 6.21 9.04
CA LEU A 19 -13.24 7.04 8.50
C LEU A 19 -14.16 7.46 9.64
N ALA A 20 -14.20 8.77 9.92
CA ALA A 20 -15.13 9.32 10.89
C ALA A 20 -16.42 9.74 10.19
N GLY A 21 -17.56 9.20 10.64
CA GLY A 21 -18.89 9.60 10.18
C GLY A 21 -19.31 10.93 10.79
N ALA A 22 -20.19 11.66 10.09
CA ALA A 22 -20.79 12.89 10.62
C ALA A 22 -21.64 12.67 11.89
N ASP A 23 -22.02 11.43 12.17
CA ASP A 23 -22.76 10.99 13.36
C ASP A 23 -21.85 10.62 14.56
N GLY A 24 -20.54 10.83 14.43
CA GLY A 24 -19.55 10.53 15.48
C GLY A 24 -19.08 9.08 15.49
N SER A 25 -19.57 8.23 14.59
CA SER A 25 -19.03 6.88 14.40
C SER A 25 -17.62 6.91 13.82
N VAL A 26 -16.83 5.87 14.08
CA VAL A 26 -15.51 5.66 13.47
C VAL A 26 -15.38 4.22 13.04
N VAL A 27 -14.98 4.01 11.79
CA VAL A 27 -14.68 2.68 11.24
C VAL A 27 -13.32 2.69 10.55
N THR A 28 -12.65 1.55 10.53
CA THR A 28 -11.47 1.34 9.68
C THR A 28 -11.90 1.06 8.25
N ARG A 29 -11.17 1.62 7.29
CA ARG A 29 -11.33 1.25 5.90
C ARG A 29 -10.66 -0.10 5.68
N SER A 30 -11.43 -1.07 5.21
CA SER A 30 -10.89 -2.34 4.74
C SER A 30 -10.42 -2.26 3.30
N PHE A 31 -9.29 -2.88 3.01
CA PHE A 31 -8.66 -2.92 1.68
C PHE A 31 -8.68 -4.37 1.17
N ALA A 32 -9.22 -4.57 -0.03
CA ALA A 32 -9.16 -5.87 -0.69
C ALA A 32 -7.71 -6.19 -1.09
N THR A 33 -7.29 -7.42 -0.82
CA THR A 33 -5.98 -7.98 -1.23
C THR A 33 -6.21 -9.38 -1.80
N LYS A 34 -5.19 -9.98 -2.40
CA LYS A 34 -5.29 -11.34 -2.96
C LYS A 34 -5.62 -12.41 -1.92
N GLN A 35 -5.26 -12.20 -0.66
CA GLN A 35 -5.44 -13.13 0.45
C GLN A 35 -6.64 -12.80 1.33
N GLY A 36 -7.42 -11.77 0.96
CA GLY A 36 -8.58 -11.31 1.71
C GLY A 36 -8.50 -9.84 2.10
N ALA A 37 -9.60 -9.32 2.64
CA ALA A 37 -9.64 -7.93 3.06
C ALA A 37 -8.83 -7.71 4.34
N VAL A 38 -8.10 -6.60 4.42
CA VAL A 38 -7.32 -6.21 5.59
C VAL A 38 -7.57 -4.76 5.97
N ASP A 39 -7.58 -4.48 7.27
CA ASP A 39 -7.72 -3.12 7.80
C ASP A 39 -6.35 -2.48 8.11
N ALA A 40 -5.35 -3.31 8.44
CA ALA A 40 -3.96 -2.92 8.56
C ALA A 40 -3.23 -3.20 7.24
N TYR A 41 -3.02 -2.15 6.45
CA TYR A 41 -2.43 -2.25 5.12
C TYR A 41 -0.90 -2.20 5.20
N ARG A 42 -0.20 -3.21 4.70
CA ARG A 42 1.27 -3.24 4.73
C ARG A 42 1.86 -1.98 4.04
N SER A 43 2.77 -1.28 4.71
CA SER A 43 3.49 -0.12 4.18
C SER A 43 4.62 -0.56 3.24
N ALA A 44 4.25 -1.13 2.10
CA ALA A 44 5.18 -1.65 1.12
C ALA A 44 4.74 -1.30 -0.31
N LEU A 45 5.72 -1.16 -1.21
CA LEU A 45 5.54 -0.90 -2.63
C LEU A 45 6.44 -1.82 -3.44
N MET A 46 5.96 -2.22 -4.62
CA MET A 46 6.75 -2.94 -5.59
C MET A 46 6.56 -2.34 -6.97
N PHE A 47 7.66 -2.22 -7.71
CA PHE A 47 7.68 -1.71 -9.08
C PHE A 47 8.40 -2.70 -10.01
N TRP A 48 7.91 -2.86 -11.24
CA TRP A 48 8.54 -3.67 -12.29
C TRP A 48 8.29 -3.05 -13.67
N ARG A 49 9.01 -3.51 -14.69
CA ARG A 49 8.81 -3.08 -16.08
C ARG A 49 7.96 -4.12 -16.82
N GLU A 50 7.00 -3.63 -17.58
CA GLU A 50 6.18 -4.42 -18.51
C GLU A 50 6.37 -3.95 -19.94
N GLY A 51 6.14 -4.84 -20.90
CA GLY A 51 6.30 -4.57 -22.32
C GLY A 51 7.73 -4.73 -22.82
N ARG A 52 7.96 -4.38 -24.08
CA ARG A 52 9.27 -4.42 -24.74
C ARG A 52 9.56 -3.06 -25.38
N PRO A 53 10.83 -2.65 -25.52
CA PRO A 53 11.17 -1.42 -26.21
C PRO A 53 10.54 -1.37 -27.61
N PRO A 54 10.04 -0.20 -28.05
CA PRO A 54 10.05 1.09 -27.33
C PRO A 54 8.90 1.25 -26.31
N ALA A 55 7.93 0.32 -26.27
CA ALA A 55 6.72 0.41 -25.45
C ALA A 55 6.86 -0.23 -24.05
N THR A 56 7.91 0.12 -23.30
CA THR A 56 8.02 -0.31 -21.89
C THR A 56 7.26 0.63 -20.96
N ARG A 57 6.57 0.10 -19.95
CA ARG A 57 5.94 0.88 -18.86
C ARG A 57 6.38 0.39 -17.49
N ILE A 58 6.34 1.26 -16.48
CA ILE A 58 6.53 0.87 -15.09
C ILE A 58 5.16 0.52 -14.51
N ALA A 59 5.02 -0.72 -14.06
CA ALA A 59 3.86 -1.19 -13.30
C ALA A 59 4.20 -1.23 -11.81
N HIS A 60 3.16 -1.21 -10.97
CA HIS A 60 3.34 -1.21 -9.52
C HIS A 60 2.20 -1.91 -8.79
N VAL A 61 2.50 -2.33 -7.56
CA VAL A 61 1.52 -2.79 -6.58
C VAL A 61 1.95 -2.33 -5.20
N SER A 62 1.00 -2.15 -4.29
CA SER A 62 1.22 -1.74 -2.91
C SER A 62 0.69 -2.78 -1.93
N GLY A 63 1.01 -2.62 -0.65
CA GLY A 63 0.34 -3.39 0.39
C GLY A 63 0.83 -4.82 0.55
N PRO A 64 -0.02 -5.69 1.11
CA PRO A 64 0.29 -7.11 1.25
C PRO A 64 0.66 -7.76 -0.10
N ASP A 65 -0.07 -7.42 -1.15
CA ASP A 65 0.18 -7.92 -2.51
C ASP A 65 1.59 -7.57 -3.03
N ALA A 66 2.18 -6.45 -2.59
CA ALA A 66 3.56 -6.09 -2.95
C ALA A 66 4.60 -7.00 -2.28
N LEU A 67 4.36 -7.39 -1.03
CA LEU A 67 5.22 -8.35 -0.34
C LEU A 67 5.12 -9.73 -1.01
N ASP A 68 3.89 -10.19 -1.29
CA ASP A 68 3.69 -11.50 -1.90
C ASP A 68 4.28 -11.59 -3.30
N MET A 69 4.14 -10.53 -4.09
CA MET A 69 4.74 -10.46 -5.41
C MET A 69 6.27 -10.41 -5.32
N ALA A 70 6.84 -9.67 -4.36
CA ALA A 70 8.28 -9.60 -4.17
C ALA A 70 8.89 -10.95 -3.77
N LEU A 71 8.16 -11.77 -3.00
CA LEU A 71 8.60 -13.13 -2.65
C LEU A 71 8.65 -14.08 -3.85
N GLY A 72 7.82 -13.85 -4.88
CA GLY A 72 7.70 -14.74 -6.05
C GLY A 72 8.32 -14.23 -7.36
N MET A 73 8.72 -12.95 -7.44
CA MET A 73 9.17 -12.34 -8.68
C MET A 73 10.64 -12.68 -9.00
N THR A 74 10.87 -13.20 -10.20
CA THR A 74 12.21 -13.57 -10.70
C THR A 74 12.78 -12.56 -11.70
N THR A 75 11.95 -11.66 -12.24
CA THR A 75 12.37 -10.61 -13.18
C THR A 75 12.87 -9.36 -12.45
N GLU A 76 13.48 -8.42 -13.18
CA GLU A 76 13.92 -7.15 -12.60
C GLU A 76 12.76 -6.40 -11.94
N HIS A 77 12.94 -6.07 -10.65
CA HIS A 77 11.96 -5.34 -9.85
C HIS A 77 12.63 -4.49 -8.78
N ARG A 78 11.83 -3.63 -8.14
CA ARG A 78 12.21 -2.81 -6.98
C ARG A 78 11.15 -3.01 -5.90
N PHE A 79 11.53 -3.61 -4.78
CA PHE A 79 10.67 -3.72 -3.59
C PHE A 79 11.11 -2.70 -2.54
N LEU A 80 10.15 -1.94 -2.02
CA LEU A 80 10.38 -0.90 -1.02
C LEU A 80 9.51 -1.20 0.20
N GLN A 81 10.14 -1.17 1.37
CA GLN A 81 9.50 -1.29 2.69
C GLN A 81 10.15 -0.29 3.65
N SER A 82 9.53 -0.07 4.81
CA SER A 82 10.04 0.87 5.83
C SER A 82 10.26 2.29 5.31
N LEU A 83 9.47 2.73 4.31
CA LEU A 83 9.62 4.05 3.68
C LEU A 83 9.56 5.19 4.69
N LYS A 84 8.72 5.05 5.73
CA LYS A 84 8.58 6.06 6.79
C LYS A 84 9.92 6.38 7.48
N THR A 85 10.79 5.39 7.65
CA THR A 85 12.11 5.56 8.29
C THR A 85 13.00 6.54 7.54
N HIS A 86 12.77 6.70 6.23
CA HIS A 86 13.58 7.55 5.35
C HIS A 86 12.93 8.91 5.05
N LEU A 87 11.73 9.22 5.56
CA LEU A 87 11.03 10.47 5.24
C LEU A 87 11.81 11.73 5.62
N SER A 88 12.64 11.65 6.67
CA SER A 88 13.51 12.74 7.13
C SER A 88 14.98 12.54 6.74
N SER A 89 15.28 11.56 5.89
CA SER A 89 16.63 11.34 5.38
C SER A 89 17.01 12.45 4.40
N ARG A 90 18.30 12.83 4.37
CA ARG A 90 18.83 13.97 3.61
C ARG A 90 19.19 13.60 2.18
#